data_AF-A0A828SXH5-F1
#
_entry.id   AF-A0A828SXH5-F1
#
_cell.length_a   1.000
_cell.length_b   1.000
_cell.length_c   1.000
_cell.angle_alpha   90.00
_cell.angle_beta   90.00
_cell.angle_gamma   90.00
#
_symmetry.space_group_name_H-M   'P 1'
#
loop_
_entity.id
_entity.type
_entity.pdbx_description
1 polymer ?
#
loop_
_entity_poly.entity_id
_entity_poly.type
_entity_poly.pdbx_seq_one_letter_code
_entity_poly.pdbx_strand_id
1 'polypeptide(L)'
;MVWNLDFISEEDFKKHVRATIMKYGEKLESYDLKRFNSNLIDPIKLIFDKSVYRTSWEEIVNNEIFRQRDKSNNNDIGYFHQNIFLISKAVKSHRQAGMLFTEIQMEYKCQMEILYIQYM
;
A
#
# COMPACT_ATOMS: atom_id res chain seq x y z
N MET A 1 -2.33 -10.36 -23.75
CA MET A 1 -1.77 -11.54 -23.05
C MET A 1 -2.93 -12.47 -22.71
N VAL A 2 -2.70 -13.78 -22.67
CA VAL A 2 -3.70 -14.76 -22.21
C VAL A 2 -3.65 -14.80 -20.67
N TRP A 3 -4.82 -14.71 -20.03
CA TRP A 3 -4.95 -14.78 -18.58
C TRP A 3 -4.83 -16.23 -18.10
N ASN A 4 -3.84 -16.52 -17.25
CA ASN A 4 -3.50 -17.89 -16.83
C ASN A 4 -3.70 -18.14 -15.32
N LEU A 5 -4.41 -17.27 -14.60
CA LEU A 5 -4.69 -17.47 -13.17
C LEU A 5 -6.03 -18.18 -12.99
N ASP A 6 -5.99 -19.41 -12.50
CA ASP A 6 -7.19 -20.26 -12.35
C ASP A 6 -8.07 -19.88 -11.14
N PHE A 7 -7.51 -19.15 -10.17
CA PHE A 7 -8.17 -18.85 -8.90
C PHE A 7 -8.91 -17.51 -8.86
N ILE A 8 -8.63 -16.59 -9.80
CA ILE A 8 -9.24 -15.26 -9.92
C ILE A 8 -9.38 -14.88 -11.39
N SER A 9 -10.53 -14.31 -11.77
CA SER A 9 -10.73 -13.84 -13.15
C SER A 9 -9.92 -12.58 -13.43
N GLU A 10 -9.58 -12.35 -14.70
CA GLU A 10 -8.88 -11.11 -15.12
C GLU A 10 -9.66 -9.85 -14.71
N GLU A 11 -10.99 -9.90 -14.83
CA GLU A 11 -11.86 -8.77 -14.49
C GLU A 11 -11.87 -8.51 -12.98
N ASP A 12 -12.01 -9.55 -12.15
CA ASP A 12 -11.98 -9.41 -10.69
C ASP A 12 -10.63 -8.90 -10.20
N PHE A 13 -9.54 -9.37 -10.82
CA PHE A 13 -8.20 -8.88 -10.53
C PHE A 13 -8.06 -7.40 -10.89
N LYS A 14 -8.43 -6.99 -12.10
CA LYS A 14 -8.37 -5.57 -12.53
C LYS A 14 -9.22 -4.68 -11.63
N LYS A 15 -10.40 -5.15 -11.22
CA LYS A 15 -11.26 -4.43 -10.28
C LYS A 15 -10.60 -4.28 -8.91
N HIS A 16 -9.97 -5.33 -8.39
CA HIS A 16 -9.23 -5.31 -7.13
C HIS A 16 -8.04 -4.34 -7.16
N VAL A 17 -7.24 -4.39 -8.24
CA VAL A 17 -6.15 -3.44 -8.49
C VAL A 17 -6.67 -2.00 -8.55
N ARG A 18 -7.73 -1.75 -9.34
CA ARG A 18 -8.32 -0.41 -9.47
C ARG A 18 -8.81 0.11 -8.12
N ALA A 19 -9.49 -0.72 -7.32
CA ALA A 19 -9.96 -0.33 -5.99
C ALA A 19 -8.80 0.06 -5.05
N THR A 20 -7.67 -0.65 -5.11
CA THR A 20 -6.48 -0.30 -4.33
C THR A 20 -5.84 1.00 -4.82
N ILE A 21 -5.72 1.21 -6.14
CA ILE A 21 -5.22 2.47 -6.70
C ILE A 21 -6.11 3.65 -6.31
N MET A 22 -7.44 3.49 -6.30
CA MET A 22 -8.36 4.54 -5.86
C MET A 22 -8.14 4.90 -4.38
N LYS A 23 -7.93 3.91 -3.50
CA LYS A 23 -7.58 4.16 -2.09
C LYS A 23 -6.27 4.93 -1.93
N TYR A 24 -5.29 4.67 -2.79
CA TYR A 24 -4.07 5.47 -2.86
C TYR A 24 -4.38 6.92 -3.29
N GLY A 25 -5.22 7.08 -4.31
CA GLY A 25 -5.67 8.39 -4.82
C GLY A 25 -6.39 9.25 -3.78
N GLU A 26 -7.32 8.66 -3.02
CA GLU A 26 -8.02 9.33 -1.91
C GLU A 26 -7.05 9.80 -0.79
N LYS A 27 -5.86 9.20 -0.69
CA LYS A 27 -4.82 9.60 0.27
C LYS A 27 -3.85 10.64 -0.29
N LEU A 28 -3.90 10.93 -1.59
CA LEU A 28 -3.15 12.03 -2.22
C LEU A 28 -3.79 13.40 -1.98
N GLU A 29 -5.03 13.45 -1.46
CA GLU A 29 -5.63 14.69 -0.97
C GLU A 29 -4.70 15.41 0.02
N SER A 30 -4.82 16.75 0.07
CA SER A 30 -4.01 17.60 0.93
C SER A 30 -4.01 17.04 2.35
N TYR A 31 -2.82 16.75 2.87
CA TYR A 31 -2.67 16.22 4.22
C TYR A 31 -3.01 17.34 5.21
N ASP A 32 -4.30 17.43 5.57
CA ASP A 32 -4.80 18.44 6.50
C ASP A 32 -4.05 18.33 7.84
N LEU A 33 -3.71 19.47 8.44
CA LEU A 33 -3.14 19.57 9.79
C LEU A 33 -3.97 18.77 10.81
N LYS A 34 -5.30 18.67 10.62
CA LYS A 34 -6.15 17.80 11.44
C LYS A 34 -5.78 16.32 11.33
N ARG A 35 -5.48 15.85 10.12
CA ARG A 35 -5.08 14.46 9.85
C ARG A 35 -3.68 14.16 10.39
N PHE A 36 -2.76 15.12 10.27
CA PHE A 36 -1.44 15.03 10.90
C PHE A 36 -1.54 14.91 12.43
N ASN A 37 -2.34 15.77 13.05
CA ASN A 37 -2.55 15.77 14.50
C ASN A 37 -3.44 14.63 15.02
N SER A 38 -4.18 13.94 14.13
CA SER A 38 -5.00 12.78 14.52
C SER A 38 -4.15 11.55 14.83
N ASN A 39 -2.95 11.47 14.26
CA ASN A 39 -1.97 10.45 14.60
C ASN A 39 -1.21 10.92 15.84
N LEU A 40 -1.03 10.03 16.81
CA LEU A 40 -0.19 10.32 17.98
C LEU A 40 1.26 10.53 17.50
N ILE A 41 1.76 11.75 17.70
CA ILE A 41 3.14 12.14 17.42
C ILE A 41 3.84 12.37 18.75
N ASP A 42 5.03 11.81 18.91
CA ASP A 42 5.87 12.06 20.08
C ASP A 42 6.66 13.37 19.89
N PRO A 43 6.34 14.44 20.62
CA PRO A 43 7.05 15.72 20.49
C PRO A 43 8.52 15.60 20.92
N ILE A 44 8.86 14.67 21.83
CA ILE A 44 10.24 14.44 22.25
C ILE A 44 11.04 13.91 21.06
N LYS A 45 10.51 12.90 20.34
CA LYS A 45 11.13 12.41 19.11
C LYS A 45 11.40 13.53 18.11
N LEU A 46 10.43 14.41 17.85
CA LEU A 46 10.61 15.50 16.87
C LEU A 46 11.72 16.47 17.29
N ILE A 47 11.83 16.79 18.59
CA ILE A 47 12.91 17.62 19.13
C ILE A 47 14.28 16.94 18.92
N PHE A 48 14.37 15.64 19.18
CA PHE A 48 15.58 14.85 18.95
C PHE A 48 15.96 14.82 17.47
N ASP A 49 15.02 14.46 16.59
CA ASP A 49 15.26 14.40 15.15
C ASP A 49 15.75 15.75 14.62
N LYS A 50 15.09 16.86 15.01
CA LYS A 50 15.52 18.20 14.62
C LYS A 50 16.95 18.52 15.10
N SER A 51 17.27 18.17 16.34
CA SER A 51 18.56 18.49 16.95
C SER A 51 19.69 17.65 16.35
N VAL A 52 19.44 16.37 16.10
CA VAL A 52 20.41 15.41 15.52
C VAL A 52 20.64 15.70 14.05
N TYR A 53 19.58 15.88 13.26
CA TYR A 53 19.69 16.13 11.82
C TYR A 53 19.99 17.59 11.48
N ARG A 54 19.90 18.51 12.45
CA ARG A 54 20.13 19.96 12.30
C ARG A 54 19.28 20.59 11.19
N THR A 55 18.05 20.10 11.04
CA THR A 55 17.10 20.53 10.01
C THR A 55 16.07 21.54 10.57
N SER A 56 15.26 22.11 9.68
CA SER A 56 14.19 23.03 10.06
C SER A 56 12.98 22.27 10.63
N TRP A 57 12.11 22.98 11.37
CA TRP A 57 10.84 22.39 11.84
C TRP A 57 9.93 21.99 10.68
N GLU A 58 9.92 22.77 9.61
CA GLU A 58 9.14 22.48 8.40
C GLU A 58 9.57 21.15 7.78
N GLU A 59 10.88 20.92 7.67
CA GLU A 59 11.41 19.67 7.13
C GLU A 59 11.09 18.46 8.03
N ILE A 60 11.21 18.61 9.35
CA ILE A 60 10.83 17.57 10.31
C ILE A 60 9.34 17.21 10.21
N VAL A 61 8.46 18.21 10.12
CA VAL A 61 7.03 17.99 9.95
C VAL A 61 6.72 17.32 8.62
N ASN A 62 7.32 17.76 7.53
CA ASN A 62 7.15 17.16 6.21
C ASN A 62 7.61 15.70 6.17
N ASN A 63 8.74 15.39 6.81
CA ASN A 63 9.25 14.03 6.92
C ASN A 63 8.31 13.13 7.73
N GLU A 64 7.75 13.63 8.84
CA GLU A 64 6.79 12.86 9.63
C GLU A 64 5.46 12.64 8.88
N ILE A 65 4.98 13.64 8.12
CA ILE A 65 3.84 13.49 7.21
C ILE A 65 4.11 12.39 6.19
N PHE A 66 5.28 12.41 5.55
CA PHE A 66 5.67 11.40 4.56
C PHE A 66 5.73 10.01 5.18
N ARG A 67 6.32 9.86 6.37
CA ARG A 67 6.39 8.60 7.12
C ARG A 67 5.00 8.05 7.45
N GLN A 68 4.07 8.90 7.87
CA GLN A 68 2.70 8.48 8.17
C GLN A 68 1.94 8.06 6.90
N ARG A 69 2.16 8.77 5.78
CA ARG A 69 1.62 8.39 4.46
C ARG A 69 2.15 7.03 4.02
N ASP A 70 3.46 6.83 4.07
CA ASP A 70 4.10 5.57 3.71
C ASP A 70 3.57 4.40 4.53
N LYS A 71 3.45 4.56 5.85
CA LYS A 71 2.82 3.56 6.72
C LYS A 71 1.37 3.25 6.30
N SER A 72 0.59 4.27 5.95
CA SER A 72 -0.79 4.09 5.52
C SER A 72 -0.88 3.35 4.17
N ASN A 73 0.04 3.62 3.25
CA ASN A 73 0.12 2.94 1.96
C ASN A 73 0.51 1.48 2.14
N ASN A 74 1.51 1.19 2.98
CA ASN A 74 1.91 -0.17 3.33
C ASN A 74 0.76 -0.98 3.93
N ASN A 75 -0.08 -0.35 4.75
CA ASN A 75 -1.30 -0.99 5.27
C ASN A 75 -2.29 -1.34 4.15
N ASP A 76 -2.51 -0.46 3.17
CA ASP A 76 -3.40 -0.73 2.02
C ASP A 76 -2.89 -1.89 1.17
N ILE A 77 -1.58 -2.00 0.94
CA ILE A 77 -0.98 -3.17 0.27
C ILE A 77 -1.19 -4.44 1.08
N GLY A 78 -1.05 -4.36 2.40
CA GLY A 78 -1.43 -5.47 3.29
C GLY A 78 -2.87 -5.92 3.06
N TYR A 79 -3.82 -4.99 2.97
CA TYR A 79 -5.22 -5.30 2.66
C TYR A 79 -5.42 -5.82 1.24
N PHE A 80 -4.69 -5.31 0.25
CA PHE A 80 -4.72 -5.83 -1.11
C PHE A 80 -4.36 -7.32 -1.11
N HIS A 81 -3.28 -7.70 -0.44
CA HIS A 81 -2.85 -9.09 -0.34
C HIS A 81 -3.82 -9.96 0.48
N GLN A 82 -4.46 -9.43 1.52
CA GLN A 82 -5.46 -10.20 2.28
C GLN A 82 -6.73 -10.44 1.45
N ASN A 83 -7.21 -9.42 0.74
CA ASN A 83 -8.50 -9.45 0.06
C ASN A 83 -8.45 -10.19 -1.29
N ILE A 84 -7.27 -10.30 -1.92
CA ILE A 84 -7.14 -11.05 -3.18
C ILE A 84 -7.50 -12.53 -3.00
N PHE A 85 -7.20 -13.10 -1.82
CA PHE A 85 -7.56 -14.47 -1.46
C PHE A 85 -9.03 -14.63 -1.03
N LEU A 86 -9.70 -13.55 -0.64
CA LEU A 86 -11.14 -13.57 -0.34
C LEU A 86 -11.98 -13.56 -1.63
N ILE A 87 -11.48 -12.90 -2.68
CA ILE A 87 -12.12 -12.82 -3.99
C ILE A 87 -11.83 -14.09 -4.81
N SER A 88 -10.68 -14.73 -4.57
CA SER A 88 -10.37 -16.00 -5.22
C SER A 88 -11.38 -17.07 -4.82
N LYS A 89 -12.04 -17.70 -5.80
CA LYS A 89 -12.98 -18.81 -5.55
C LYS A 89 -12.31 -20.06 -4.95
N ALA A 90 -10.99 -20.03 -4.81
CA ALA A 90 -10.22 -21.05 -4.14
C ALA A 90 -9.91 -20.63 -2.69
N VAL A 91 -10.19 -21.56 -1.77
CA VAL A 91 -9.56 -21.72 -0.45
C VAL A 91 -10.30 -21.14 0.76
N LYS A 92 -11.36 -21.85 1.16
CA LYS A 92 -11.43 -22.33 2.55
C LYS A 92 -10.29 -23.35 2.73
N SER A 93 -9.46 -23.14 3.75
CA SER A 93 -8.32 -23.97 4.16
C SER A 93 -7.18 -24.09 3.15
N HIS A 94 -6.05 -23.41 3.39
CA HIS A 94 -4.79 -24.14 3.57
C HIS A 94 -3.76 -23.26 4.28
N ARG A 95 -3.37 -23.79 5.44
CA ARG A 95 -2.33 -23.38 6.36
C ARG A 95 -0.96 -23.65 5.70
N GLN A 96 -0.64 -22.93 4.63
CA GLN A 96 0.67 -22.92 3.92
C GLN A 96 0.85 -21.60 3.15
N ALA A 97 0.34 -20.51 3.70
CA ALA A 97 0.22 -19.21 3.03
C ALA A 97 1.55 -18.57 2.62
N GLY A 98 2.69 -18.94 3.22
CA GLY A 98 3.97 -18.22 3.04
C GLY A 98 4.70 -18.44 1.69
N MET A 99 4.76 -19.69 1.19
CA MET A 99 5.42 -19.99 -0.09
C MET A 99 4.55 -19.61 -1.30
N LEU A 100 3.23 -19.85 -1.20
CA LEU A 100 2.30 -19.39 -2.23
C LEU A 100 2.37 -17.87 -2.38
N PHE A 101 2.53 -17.12 -1.28
CA PHE A 101 2.64 -15.65 -1.29
C PHE A 101 3.81 -15.14 -2.13
N THR A 102 4.94 -15.84 -2.13
CA THR A 102 6.16 -15.38 -2.82
C THR A 102 6.07 -15.58 -4.33
N GLU A 103 5.51 -16.72 -4.77
CA GLU A 103 5.24 -17.00 -6.19
C GLU A 103 4.17 -16.07 -6.76
N ILE A 104 3.07 -15.90 -6.01
CA ILE A 104 1.98 -14.95 -6.30
C ILE A 104 2.53 -13.51 -6.38
N GLN A 105 3.35 -13.06 -5.41
CA GLN A 105 3.90 -11.70 -5.45
C GLN A 105 4.84 -11.46 -6.64
N MET A 106 5.63 -12.44 -7.05
CA MET A 106 6.49 -12.33 -8.24
C MET A 106 5.68 -12.21 -9.53
N GLU A 107 4.61 -12.99 -9.67
CA GLU A 107 3.73 -12.96 -10.85
C GLU A 107 2.89 -11.67 -10.90
N TYR A 108 2.40 -11.19 -9.74
CA TYR A 108 1.70 -9.91 -9.63
C TYR A 108 2.60 -8.70 -9.89
N LYS A 109 3.86 -8.72 -9.45
CA LYS A 109 4.81 -7.63 -9.69
C LYS A 109 5.04 -7.44 -11.20
N CYS A 110 5.17 -8.55 -11.93
CA CYS A 110 5.33 -8.54 -13.38
C CYS A 110 4.08 -7.99 -14.10
N GLN A 111 2.87 -8.33 -13.64
CA GLN A 111 1.63 -7.85 -14.26
C GLN A 111 1.30 -6.38 -13.90
N MET A 112 1.63 -5.93 -12.68
CA MET A 112 1.43 -4.55 -12.23
C MET A 112 2.34 -3.55 -12.96
N GLU A 113 3.61 -3.92 -13.19
CA GLU A 113 4.53 -3.10 -14.00
C GLU A 113 4.02 -2.93 -15.43
N ILE A 114 3.44 -3.97 -16.03
CA ILE A 114 2.88 -3.92 -17.39
C ILE A 114 1.63 -3.03 -17.45
N LEU A 115 0.74 -3.12 -16.46
CA LEU A 115 -0.46 -2.27 -16.37
C LEU A 115 -0.11 -0.80 -16.13
N TYR A 116 0.87 -0.50 -15.28
CA TYR A 116 1.32 0.87 -15.04
C TYR A 116 1.90 1.51 -16.31
N ILE A 117 2.63 0.75 -17.13
CA ILE A 117 3.17 1.21 -18.42
C ILE A 117 2.08 1.46 -19.47
N GLN A 118 0.95 0.74 -19.43
CA GLN A 118 -0.14 0.91 -20.40
C GLN A 118 -1.08 2.09 -20.10
N TYR A 119 -1.05 2.63 -18.88
CA TYR A 119 -1.96 3.70 -18.43
C TYR A 119 -1.23 5.04 -18.16
N MET A 120 0.02 5.16 -18.59
CA MET A 120 0.79 6.41 -18.72
C MET A 120 0.94 6.75 -20.20
#